data_AF-A0A078AVL6-F1
#
_entry.id   AF-A0A078AVL6-F1
#
_cell.length_a   1.000
_cell.length_b   1.000
_cell.length_c   1.000
_cell.angle_alpha   90.00
_cell.angle_beta   90.00
_cell.angle_gamma   90.00
#
_symmetry.space_group_name_H-M   'P 1'
#
loop_
_entity.id
_entity.type
_entity.pdbx_description
1 polymer ?
#
loop_
_entity_poly.entity_id
_entity_poly.type
_entity_poly.pdbx_seq_one_letter_code
_entity_poly.pdbx_strand_id
1 'polypeptide(L)'
;MIQKFYPHKKIFLITNNSTRTRQQILEEKLRSFNFELDIKYIYSSAYVSSQYVKQNLIKDTNQQEQSVYIIGQNGLKQEMKNNGIRVINDYDDTRDSIEIGSDEISSMEVDSSVCAVIAGINFSFTYRKLCLASLYLQLNNSTFIATNSDKYFTTQVKDRHMPAGGSIVNAIIGGTLVNPILIGKPERMTFEIMIRDHNLEEESLSKFLMIGDNLLTDVLFGNNCGIDTLVVLSGNTSESKAIDMFINKNMSKEEGIPTYVSPYFGFSSQNLS
;
A
#
# COMPACT_ATOMS: atom_id res chain seq x y z
N MET A 1 23.38 -9.78 -2.31
CA MET A 1 23.54 -11.21 -1.90
C MET A 1 22.55 -12.15 -2.60
N ILE A 2 21.24 -11.88 -2.63
CA ILE A 2 20.22 -12.75 -3.26
C ILE A 2 20.42 -12.91 -4.78
N GLN A 3 20.69 -11.83 -5.53
CA GLN A 3 20.94 -11.91 -6.98
C GLN A 3 22.15 -12.78 -7.35
N LYS A 4 23.13 -12.90 -6.44
CA LYS A 4 24.30 -13.77 -6.64
C LYS A 4 23.92 -15.25 -6.58
N PHE A 5 22.93 -15.60 -5.76
CA PHE A 5 22.43 -16.98 -5.62
C PHE A 5 21.34 -17.32 -6.62
N TYR A 6 20.60 -16.31 -7.13
CA TYR A 6 19.51 -16.49 -8.07
C TYR A 6 19.65 -15.59 -9.31
N PRO A 7 20.74 -15.70 -10.08
CA PRO A 7 21.06 -14.77 -11.17
C PRO A 7 20.03 -14.79 -12.32
N HIS A 8 19.25 -15.86 -12.44
CA HIS A 8 18.23 -16.04 -13.48
C HIS A 8 16.81 -15.68 -13.02
N LYS A 9 16.63 -15.25 -11.77
CA LYS A 9 15.30 -14.90 -11.23
C LYS A 9 15.11 -13.38 -11.25
N LYS A 10 13.96 -12.94 -11.75
CA LYS A 10 13.50 -11.56 -11.59
C LYS A 10 12.98 -11.39 -10.15
N ILE A 11 13.41 -10.33 -9.48
CA ILE A 11 13.00 -10.04 -8.10
C ILE A 11 12.17 -8.76 -8.12
N PHE A 12 11.00 -8.82 -7.51
CA PHE A 12 10.09 -7.69 -7.36
C PHE A 12 9.96 -7.36 -5.88
N LEU A 13 10.02 -6.07 -5.54
CA LEU A 13 9.80 -5.59 -4.18
C LEU A 13 8.37 -5.06 -4.06
N ILE A 14 7.52 -5.76 -3.33
CA ILE A 14 6.11 -5.39 -3.13
C ILE A 14 5.90 -4.91 -1.69
N THR A 15 5.43 -3.68 -1.50
CA THR A 15 5.23 -3.08 -0.16
C THR A 15 3.94 -2.28 -0.02
N ASN A 16 3.27 -2.40 1.13
CA ASN A 16 2.10 -1.59 1.48
C ASN A 16 2.45 -0.17 1.92
N ASN A 17 3.74 0.19 1.96
CA ASN A 17 4.19 1.53 2.32
C ASN A 17 3.78 2.55 1.25
N SER A 18 2.91 3.50 1.62
CA SER A 18 2.55 4.66 0.81
C SER A 18 3.19 5.97 1.31
N THR A 19 4.04 5.89 2.33
CA THR A 19 4.63 7.07 2.97
C THR A 19 5.91 7.57 2.30
N ARG A 20 6.72 6.63 1.81
CA ARG A 20 8.02 6.90 1.19
C ARG A 20 7.92 6.84 -0.33
N THR A 21 8.77 7.60 -1.01
CA THR A 21 8.94 7.45 -2.46
C THR A 21 9.62 6.11 -2.77
N ARG A 22 9.44 5.57 -3.98
CA ARG A 22 10.16 4.35 -4.38
C ARG A 22 11.68 4.52 -4.32
N GLN A 23 12.19 5.72 -4.58
CA GLN A 23 13.61 6.04 -4.43
C GLN A 23 14.09 5.91 -2.98
N GLN A 24 13.34 6.46 -2.02
CA GLN A 24 13.66 6.32 -0.59
C GLN A 24 13.59 4.86 -0.13
N ILE A 25 12.61 4.10 -0.62
CA ILE A 25 12.49 2.66 -0.35
C ILE A 25 13.73 1.91 -0.88
N LEU A 26 14.15 2.22 -2.11
CA LEU A 26 15.33 1.62 -2.72
C LEU A 26 16.59 1.91 -1.89
N GLU A 27 16.82 3.16 -1.51
CA GLU A 27 17.97 3.58 -0.69
C GLU A 27 18.01 2.90 0.67
N GLU A 28 16.86 2.77 1.33
CA GLU A 28 16.75 2.05 2.61
C GLU A 28 17.11 0.57 2.43
N LYS A 29 16.58 -0.09 1.39
CA LYS A 29 16.85 -1.51 1.14
C LYS A 29 18.29 -1.78 0.68
N LEU A 30 18.87 -0.88 -0.12
CA LEU A 30 20.28 -0.90 -0.48
C LEU A 30 21.16 -0.90 0.77
N ARG A 31 20.90 0.01 1.71
CA ARG A 31 21.66 0.11 2.97
C ARG A 31 21.50 -1.11 3.86
N SER A 32 20.29 -1.69 3.94
CA SER A 32 20.03 -2.81 4.86
C SER A 32 20.47 -4.18 4.33
N PHE A 33 20.44 -4.40 3.01
CA PHE A 33 20.60 -5.75 2.44
C PHE A 33 21.67 -5.85 1.33
N ASN A 34 22.36 -4.75 1.02
CA ASN A 34 23.28 -4.65 -0.13
C ASN A 34 22.62 -5.24 -1.40
N PHE A 35 21.43 -4.72 -1.67
CA PHE A 35 20.48 -5.23 -2.66
C PHE A 35 20.22 -4.16 -3.71
N GLU A 36 20.85 -4.31 -4.88
CA GLU A 36 20.65 -3.41 -6.02
C GLU A 36 19.44 -3.83 -6.82
N LEU A 37 18.47 -2.94 -6.98
CA LEU A 37 17.28 -3.19 -7.77
C LEU A 37 16.90 -1.93 -8.55
N ASP A 38 16.54 -2.10 -9.81
CA ASP A 38 15.97 -1.02 -10.61
C ASP A 38 14.59 -0.64 -10.05
N ILE A 39 14.30 0.66 -9.98
CA ILE A 39 13.05 1.22 -9.46
C ILE A 39 11.81 0.63 -10.15
N LYS A 40 11.92 0.17 -11.40
CA LYS A 40 10.83 -0.49 -12.15
C LYS A 40 10.38 -1.84 -11.58
N TYR A 41 11.15 -2.41 -10.66
CA TYR A 41 10.81 -3.64 -9.94
C TYR A 41 10.27 -3.37 -8.53
N ILE A 42 10.05 -2.10 -8.16
CA ILE A 42 9.51 -1.71 -6.86
C ILE A 42 8.06 -1.27 -7.02
N TYR A 43 7.16 -1.99 -6.34
CA TYR A 43 5.73 -1.75 -6.31
C TYR A 43 5.32 -1.38 -4.89
N SER A 44 5.27 -0.08 -4.63
CA SER A 44 4.65 0.46 -3.41
C SER A 44 3.15 0.65 -3.64
N SER A 45 2.35 0.57 -2.58
CA SER A 45 0.92 0.89 -2.66
C SER A 45 0.66 2.31 -3.18
N ALA A 46 1.59 3.25 -2.96
CA ALA A 46 1.55 4.58 -3.58
C ALA A 46 1.66 4.55 -5.12
N TYR A 47 2.64 3.82 -5.66
CA TYR A 47 2.82 3.67 -7.11
C TYR A 47 1.64 2.95 -7.75
N VAL A 48 1.18 1.86 -7.13
CA VAL A 48 0.05 1.08 -7.64
C VAL A 48 -1.24 1.92 -7.62
N SER A 49 -1.43 2.75 -6.58
CA SER A 49 -2.57 3.67 -6.53
C SER A 49 -2.53 4.71 -7.65
N SER A 50 -1.36 5.26 -7.98
CA SER A 50 -1.26 6.25 -9.06
C SER A 50 -1.46 5.63 -10.44
N GLN A 51 -1.00 4.39 -10.64
CA GLN A 51 -1.31 3.64 -11.86
C GLN A 51 -2.81 3.35 -11.99
N TYR A 52 -3.46 2.93 -10.89
CA TYR A 52 -4.90 2.70 -10.89
C TYR A 52 -5.68 3.96 -11.29
N VAL A 53 -5.36 5.11 -10.67
CA VAL A 53 -6.00 6.39 -10.98
C VAL A 53 -5.78 6.77 -12.44
N LYS A 54 -4.53 6.70 -12.92
CA LYS A 54 -4.18 7.04 -14.31
C LYS A 54 -4.94 6.20 -15.32
N GLN A 55 -5.07 4.90 -15.08
CA GLN A 55 -5.66 3.96 -16.03
C GLN A 55 -7.19 3.97 -16.01
N ASN A 56 -7.81 4.24 -14.87
CA ASN A 56 -9.25 4.03 -14.69
C ASN A 56 -10.04 5.33 -14.52
N LEU A 57 -9.42 6.39 -13.99
CA LEU A 57 -10.13 7.60 -13.59
C LEU A 57 -9.79 8.81 -14.46
N ILE A 58 -8.53 8.95 -14.86
CA ILE A 58 -8.09 10.05 -15.72
C ILE A 58 -8.39 9.72 -17.19
N LYS A 59 -9.17 10.57 -17.84
CA LYS A 59 -9.53 10.48 -19.27
C LYS A 59 -8.68 11.47 -20.05
N ASP A 60 -8.16 11.04 -21.20
CA ASP A 60 -7.45 11.87 -22.19
C ASP A 60 -8.42 12.81 -22.94
N THR A 61 -9.21 13.60 -22.19
CA THR A 61 -10.16 14.54 -22.76
C THR A 61 -9.76 15.96 -22.39
N ASN A 62 -9.40 16.75 -23.41
CA ASN A 62 -8.92 18.14 -23.38
C ASN A 62 -9.82 19.19 -22.69
N GLN A 63 -10.78 18.81 -21.83
CA GLN A 63 -11.78 19.74 -21.28
C GLN A 63 -11.99 19.69 -19.76
N GLN A 64 -11.41 18.74 -19.03
CA GLN A 64 -11.36 18.80 -17.56
C GLN A 64 -10.06 18.18 -17.05
N GLU A 65 -9.19 19.00 -16.45
CA GLU A 65 -8.02 18.51 -15.71
C GLU A 65 -8.49 17.79 -14.45
N GLN A 66 -8.83 16.51 -14.59
CA GLN A 66 -9.19 15.66 -13.46
C GLN A 66 -8.06 15.62 -12.45
N SER A 67 -8.41 15.76 -11.19
CA SER A 67 -7.48 15.90 -10.09
C SER A 67 -7.84 14.95 -8.95
N VAL A 68 -6.94 14.84 -7.98
CA VAL A 68 -7.14 13.99 -6.80
C VAL A 68 -6.90 14.75 -5.51
N TYR A 69 -7.63 14.35 -4.47
CA TYR A 69 -7.44 14.80 -3.11
C TYR A 69 -6.78 13.70 -2.28
N ILE A 70 -5.66 14.01 -1.64
CA ILE A 70 -4.83 13.01 -0.96
C ILE A 70 -4.79 13.23 0.54
N ILE A 71 -5.24 12.25 1.31
CA ILE A 71 -4.94 12.13 2.74
C ILE A 71 -3.82 11.12 2.89
N GLY A 72 -2.59 11.60 2.75
CA GLY A 72 -1.41 10.74 2.69
C GLY A 72 -0.10 11.51 2.83
N GLN A 73 0.99 10.76 2.94
CA GLN A 73 2.35 11.30 3.01
C GLN A 73 2.95 11.56 1.61
N ASN A 74 4.17 12.11 1.59
CA ASN A 74 4.86 12.53 0.37
C ASN A 74 5.04 11.43 -0.69
N GLY A 75 5.28 10.17 -0.28
CA GLY A 75 5.40 9.05 -1.21
C GLY A 75 4.20 8.93 -2.15
N LEU A 76 2.99 8.99 -1.60
CA LEU A 76 1.75 8.95 -2.36
C LEU A 76 1.58 10.17 -3.27
N LYS A 77 1.83 11.39 -2.75
CA LYS A 77 1.74 12.62 -3.55
C LYS A 77 2.71 12.60 -4.74
N GLN A 78 3.95 12.17 -4.51
CA GLN A 78 4.98 12.15 -5.55
C GLN A 78 4.68 11.14 -6.66
N GLU A 79 4.17 9.94 -6.33
CA GLU A 79 3.82 8.95 -7.36
C GLU A 79 2.66 9.41 -8.24
N MET A 80 1.73 10.22 -7.72
CA MET A 80 0.67 10.85 -8.51
C MET A 80 1.24 11.87 -9.50
N LYS A 81 2.10 12.77 -9.02
CA LYS A 81 2.78 13.77 -9.89
C LYS A 81 3.63 13.13 -10.96
N ASN A 82 4.39 12.10 -10.61
CA ASN A 82 5.23 11.36 -11.57
C ASN A 82 4.39 10.75 -12.71
N ASN A 83 3.11 10.49 -12.47
CA ASN A 83 2.15 9.99 -13.44
C ASN A 83 1.34 11.09 -14.14
N GLY A 84 1.68 12.37 -13.93
CA GLY A 84 1.00 13.52 -14.52
C GLY A 84 -0.36 13.84 -13.88
N ILE A 85 -0.64 13.28 -12.70
CA ILE A 85 -1.93 13.47 -12.01
C ILE A 85 -1.84 14.70 -11.12
N ARG A 86 -2.77 15.65 -11.31
CA ARG A 86 -2.87 16.86 -10.49
C ARG A 86 -3.38 16.52 -9.09
N VAL A 87 -2.62 16.90 -8.06
CA VAL A 87 -2.98 16.73 -6.65
C VAL A 87 -3.40 18.09 -6.08
N ILE A 88 -4.66 18.23 -5.68
CA ILE A 88 -5.22 19.55 -5.34
C ILE A 88 -4.72 20.11 -4.00
N ASN A 89 -4.24 19.25 -3.11
CA ASN A 89 -3.76 19.61 -1.78
C ASN A 89 -2.26 19.33 -1.63
N ASP A 90 -1.52 19.63 -2.70
CA ASP A 90 -0.07 19.52 -2.77
C ASP A 90 0.65 20.80 -2.33
N TYR A 91 0.28 21.29 -1.16
CA TYR A 91 0.91 22.42 -0.50
C TYR A 91 0.72 22.27 1.01
N ASP A 92 1.52 22.99 1.79
CA ASP A 92 1.29 23.11 3.22
C ASP A 92 0.11 24.06 3.45
N ASP A 93 -1.09 23.48 3.59
CA ASP A 93 -2.28 24.25 3.96
C ASP A 93 -2.19 24.59 5.45
N THR A 94 -1.78 25.82 5.78
CA THR A 94 -1.68 26.26 7.17
C THR A 94 -3.01 26.16 7.91
N ARG A 95 -4.15 26.14 7.19
CA ARG A 95 -5.49 25.94 7.78
C ARG A 95 -5.68 24.54 8.35
N ASP A 96 -4.92 23.54 7.90
CA ASP A 96 -4.94 22.22 8.50
C ASP A 96 -4.44 22.23 9.95
N SER A 97 -3.67 23.26 10.35
CA SER A 97 -3.13 23.39 11.70
C SER A 97 -4.02 24.19 12.64
N ILE A 98 -5.18 24.64 12.16
CA ILE A 98 -6.14 25.47 12.90
C ILE A 98 -7.38 24.64 13.22
N GLU A 99 -7.95 24.85 14.40
CA GLU A 99 -9.24 24.28 14.76
C GLU A 99 -10.34 24.76 13.80
N ILE A 100 -11.12 23.82 13.26
CA ILE A 100 -12.19 24.13 12.31
C ILE A 100 -13.50 24.40 13.06
N GLY A 101 -14.12 25.55 12.78
CA GLY A 101 -15.40 25.95 13.38
C GLY A 101 -16.63 25.53 12.56
N SER A 102 -17.82 25.63 13.16
CA SER A 102 -19.10 25.29 12.52
C SER A 102 -19.39 26.11 11.25
N ASP A 103 -19.06 27.40 11.27
CA ASP A 103 -19.32 28.31 10.15
C ASP A 103 -18.46 27.95 8.95
N GLU A 104 -17.20 27.57 9.22
CA GLU A 104 -16.31 27.10 8.18
C GLU A 104 -16.80 25.78 7.59
N ILE A 105 -17.16 24.79 8.43
CA ILE A 105 -17.74 23.51 7.97
C ILE A 105 -18.94 23.74 7.06
N SER A 106 -19.80 24.69 7.42
CA SER A 106 -21.04 24.99 6.69
C SER A 106 -20.82 25.70 5.35
N SER A 107 -19.66 26.34 5.18
CA SER A 107 -19.32 27.14 4.00
C SER A 107 -18.19 26.52 3.15
N MET A 108 -17.76 25.29 3.46
CA MET A 108 -16.70 24.61 2.72
C MET A 108 -17.12 24.35 1.27
N GLU A 109 -16.30 24.81 0.34
CA GLU A 109 -16.42 24.49 -1.09
C GLU A 109 -15.38 23.45 -1.50
N VAL A 110 -15.71 22.67 -2.52
CA VAL A 110 -14.86 21.62 -3.07
C VAL A 110 -14.56 21.86 -4.54
N ASP A 111 -13.34 21.53 -4.96
CA ASP A 111 -12.95 21.60 -6.37
C ASP A 111 -13.66 20.47 -7.16
N SER A 112 -14.56 20.85 -8.06
CA SER A 112 -15.34 19.91 -8.90
C SER A 112 -14.47 19.01 -9.80
N SER A 113 -13.20 19.34 -10.02
CA SER A 113 -12.27 18.51 -10.79
C SER A 113 -11.77 17.28 -10.04
N VAL A 114 -11.94 17.23 -8.71
CA VAL A 114 -11.49 16.10 -7.91
C VAL A 114 -12.35 14.89 -8.21
N CYS A 115 -11.72 13.87 -8.82
CA CYS A 115 -12.39 12.62 -9.20
C CYS A 115 -12.09 11.47 -8.23
N ALA A 116 -11.11 11.64 -7.33
CA ALA A 116 -10.76 10.62 -6.35
C ALA A 116 -10.28 11.22 -5.03
N VAL A 117 -10.67 10.55 -3.94
CA VAL A 117 -10.10 10.73 -2.59
C VAL A 117 -9.22 9.53 -2.31
N ILE A 118 -7.95 9.77 -2.01
CA ILE A 118 -6.95 8.71 -1.83
C ILE A 118 -6.37 8.80 -0.42
N ALA A 119 -6.56 7.74 0.36
CA ALA A 119 -6.18 7.70 1.77
C ALA A 119 -5.07 6.67 2.03
N GLY A 120 -4.08 7.09 2.81
CA GLY A 120 -3.04 6.26 3.39
C GLY A 120 -2.67 6.79 4.77
N ILE A 121 -1.48 6.42 5.28
CA ILE A 121 -0.96 7.04 6.50
C ILE A 121 -0.74 8.54 6.24
N ASN A 122 -1.23 9.40 7.15
CA ASN A 122 -0.96 10.83 7.15
C ASN A 122 -0.78 11.32 8.59
N PHE A 123 0.43 11.76 8.94
CA PHE A 123 0.72 12.22 10.32
C PHE A 123 0.18 13.63 10.61
N SER A 124 -0.25 14.35 9.58
CA SER A 124 -0.94 15.63 9.68
C SER A 124 -2.44 15.51 9.44
N PHE A 125 -3.03 14.34 9.71
CA PHE A 125 -4.47 14.10 9.52
C PHE A 125 -5.28 14.97 10.50
N THR A 126 -6.27 15.68 9.97
CA THR A 126 -7.07 16.67 10.71
C THR A 126 -8.55 16.50 10.42
N TYR A 127 -9.40 17.04 11.29
CA TYR A 127 -10.86 17.00 11.06
C TYR A 127 -11.25 17.75 9.79
N ARG A 128 -10.57 18.86 9.46
CA ARG A 128 -10.71 19.57 8.18
C ARG A 128 -10.51 18.65 6.98
N LYS A 129 -9.45 17.85 6.99
CA LYS A 129 -9.17 16.90 5.90
C LYS A 129 -10.29 15.86 5.76
N LEU A 130 -10.84 15.40 6.89
CA LEU A 130 -11.98 14.49 6.92
C LEU A 130 -13.25 15.14 6.33
N CYS A 131 -13.54 16.40 6.68
CA CYS A 131 -14.66 17.15 6.09
C CYS A 131 -14.52 17.28 4.57
N LEU A 132 -13.33 17.69 4.08
CA LEU A 132 -13.07 17.79 2.64
C LEU A 132 -13.24 16.44 1.94
N ALA A 133 -12.66 15.37 2.48
CA ALA A 133 -12.86 14.03 1.93
C ALA A 133 -14.35 13.65 1.86
N SER A 134 -15.10 13.95 2.93
CA SER A 134 -16.55 13.70 2.97
C SER A 134 -17.29 14.44 1.86
N LEU A 135 -17.00 15.73 1.68
CA LEU A 135 -17.62 16.56 0.65
C LEU A 135 -17.24 16.09 -0.76
N TYR A 136 -15.98 15.73 -1.02
CA TYR A 136 -15.56 15.18 -2.31
C TYR A 136 -16.29 13.87 -2.66
N LEU A 137 -16.49 13.01 -1.66
CA LEU A 137 -17.20 11.74 -1.86
C LEU A 137 -18.70 11.95 -2.09
N GLN A 138 -19.32 12.91 -1.40
CA GLN A 138 -20.76 13.18 -1.51
C GLN A 138 -21.15 14.03 -2.73
N LEU A 139 -20.41 15.11 -2.98
CA LEU A 139 -20.80 16.13 -3.97
C LEU A 139 -20.24 15.83 -5.36
N ASN A 140 -18.98 15.36 -5.44
CA ASN A 140 -18.36 15.05 -6.73
C ASN A 140 -18.57 13.60 -7.16
N ASN A 141 -19.14 12.75 -6.30
CA ASN A 141 -19.12 11.28 -6.47
C ASN A 141 -17.69 10.76 -6.72
N SER A 142 -16.71 11.33 -6.00
CA SER A 142 -15.31 10.92 -6.13
C SER A 142 -15.14 9.44 -5.79
N THR A 143 -14.22 8.76 -6.48
CA THR A 143 -13.84 7.39 -6.12
C THR A 143 -13.03 7.41 -4.83
N PHE A 144 -13.42 6.60 -3.84
CA PHE A 144 -12.63 6.44 -2.62
C PHE A 144 -11.61 5.32 -2.79
N ILE A 145 -10.33 5.62 -2.61
CA ILE A 145 -9.21 4.67 -2.75
C ILE A 145 -8.42 4.64 -1.44
N ALA A 146 -8.06 3.45 -0.97
CA ALA A 146 -7.20 3.26 0.18
C ALA A 146 -5.95 2.47 -0.19
N THR A 147 -4.77 3.00 0.18
CA THR A 147 -3.50 2.39 -0.19
C THR A 147 -3.28 1.04 0.50
N ASN A 148 -3.80 0.86 1.71
CA ASN A 148 -3.83 -0.38 2.47
C ASN A 148 -4.91 -0.27 3.57
N SER A 149 -5.27 -1.40 4.18
CA SER A 149 -6.25 -1.50 5.26
C SER A 149 -5.62 -1.73 6.64
N ASP A 150 -4.29 -1.61 6.76
CA ASP A 150 -3.56 -1.88 7.99
C ASP A 150 -4.06 -0.93 9.10
N LYS A 151 -4.63 -1.49 10.17
CA LYS A 151 -5.21 -0.70 11.27
C LYS A 151 -4.14 -0.07 12.15
N TYR A 152 -3.00 -0.75 12.32
CA TYR A 152 -1.91 -0.27 13.15
C TYR A 152 -0.56 -0.80 12.67
N PHE A 153 0.51 -0.16 13.11
CA PHE A 153 1.88 -0.68 12.99
C PHE A 153 2.53 -0.77 14.38
N THR A 154 3.46 -1.71 14.54
CA THR A 154 4.21 -1.87 15.79
C THR A 154 5.42 -0.94 15.82
N THR A 155 5.76 -0.45 17.00
CA THR A 155 6.98 0.35 17.20
C THR A 155 8.13 -0.53 17.69
N GLN A 156 9.34 0.01 17.76
CA GLN A 156 10.47 -0.70 18.39
C GLN A 156 10.28 -0.91 19.90
N VAL A 157 9.37 -0.17 20.52
CA VAL A 157 9.01 -0.37 21.93
C VAL A 157 8.00 -1.51 22.02
N LYS A 158 8.36 -2.52 22.81
CA LYS A 158 7.56 -3.72 23.06
C LYS A 158 6.13 -3.37 23.48
N ASP A 159 5.16 -4.15 23.02
CA ASP A 159 3.74 -4.07 23.37
C ASP A 159 3.07 -2.73 23.04
N ARG A 160 3.66 -1.94 22.12
CA ARG A 160 3.07 -0.68 21.63
C ARG A 160 2.80 -0.73 20.12
N HIS A 161 1.56 -0.39 19.76
CA HIS A 161 1.15 -0.18 18.38
C HIS A 161 0.59 1.24 18.20
N MET A 162 0.75 1.77 16.99
CA MET A 162 0.30 3.10 16.61
C MET A 162 -0.68 3.01 15.43
N PRO A 163 -1.66 3.92 15.32
CA PRO A 163 -2.58 3.99 14.19
C PRO A 163 -1.86 4.00 12.84
N ALA A 164 -2.36 3.21 11.89
CA ALA A 164 -1.87 3.17 10.51
C ALA A 164 -2.93 3.71 9.54
N GLY A 165 -2.72 3.51 8.24
CA GLY A 165 -3.57 4.09 7.19
C GLY A 165 -5.03 3.63 7.31
N GLY A 166 -5.24 2.37 7.71
CA GLY A 166 -6.56 1.81 7.98
C GLY A 166 -7.35 2.59 9.04
N SER A 167 -6.70 3.18 10.06
CA SER A 167 -7.42 4.02 11.04
C SER A 167 -8.01 5.27 10.40
N ILE A 168 -7.25 5.94 9.52
CA ILE A 168 -7.71 7.13 8.78
C ILE A 168 -8.81 6.75 7.80
N VAL A 169 -8.63 5.63 7.09
CA VAL A 169 -9.64 5.09 6.17
C VAL A 169 -10.95 4.84 6.91
N ASN A 170 -10.91 4.22 8.10
CA ASN A 170 -12.12 3.97 8.90
C ASN A 170 -12.77 5.27 9.43
N ALA A 171 -12.00 6.33 9.68
CA ALA A 171 -12.58 7.64 10.01
C ALA A 171 -13.37 8.22 8.81
N ILE A 172 -12.85 8.08 7.59
CA ILE A 172 -13.56 8.49 6.36
C ILE A 172 -14.81 7.63 6.14
N ILE A 173 -14.71 6.30 6.28
CA ILE A 173 -15.87 5.40 6.20
C ILE A 173 -16.93 5.82 7.23
N GLY A 174 -16.55 6.07 8.48
CA GLY A 174 -17.49 6.50 9.52
C GLY A 174 -18.19 7.83 9.22
N GLY A 175 -17.51 8.76 8.52
CA GLY A 175 -18.06 10.05 8.13
C GLY A 175 -18.85 10.07 6.82
N THR A 176 -18.82 8.99 6.03
CA THR A 176 -19.37 8.98 4.66
C THR A 176 -20.20 7.74 4.32
N LEU A 177 -20.02 6.63 5.04
CA LEU A 177 -20.51 5.29 4.72
C LEU A 177 -20.03 4.74 3.37
N VAL A 178 -19.04 5.37 2.75
CA VAL A 178 -18.46 4.94 1.47
C VAL A 178 -17.29 4.01 1.76
N ASN A 179 -17.32 2.80 1.18
CA ASN A 179 -16.21 1.86 1.26
C ASN A 179 -15.16 2.16 0.17
N PRO A 180 -13.85 2.07 0.50
CA PRO A 180 -12.80 2.32 -0.48
C PRO A 180 -12.55 1.11 -1.37
N ILE A 181 -11.98 1.39 -2.54
CA ILE A 181 -11.22 0.40 -3.30
C ILE A 181 -9.86 0.24 -2.62
N LEU A 182 -9.56 -0.97 -2.16
CA LEU A 182 -8.26 -1.32 -1.58
C LEU A 182 -7.25 -1.62 -2.70
N ILE A 183 -6.01 -1.15 -2.55
CA ILE A 183 -4.95 -1.29 -3.58
C ILE A 183 -3.80 -2.19 -3.15
N GLY A 184 -3.29 -2.00 -1.93
CA GLY A 184 -2.16 -2.77 -1.40
C GLY A 184 -2.53 -4.22 -1.11
N LYS A 185 -1.52 -5.03 -0.77
CA LYS A 185 -1.70 -6.40 -0.29
C LYS A 185 -2.75 -6.43 0.85
N PRO A 186 -3.68 -7.39 0.87
CA PRO A 186 -3.70 -8.63 0.08
C PRO A 186 -4.37 -8.54 -1.31
N GLU A 187 -4.67 -7.34 -1.81
CA GLU A 187 -5.35 -7.17 -3.09
C GLU A 187 -4.47 -7.51 -4.30
N ARG A 188 -5.08 -8.04 -5.36
CA ARG A 188 -4.39 -8.52 -6.56
C ARG A 188 -3.86 -7.40 -7.46
N MET A 189 -4.34 -6.18 -7.29
CA MET A 189 -4.06 -5.03 -8.17
C MET A 189 -2.56 -4.84 -8.41
N THR A 190 -1.74 -5.02 -7.37
CA THR A 190 -0.28 -4.90 -7.50
C THR A 190 0.31 -5.96 -8.44
N PHE A 191 -0.16 -7.20 -8.34
CA PHE A 191 0.28 -8.29 -9.21
C PHE A 191 -0.16 -8.04 -10.66
N GLU A 192 -1.39 -7.61 -10.87
CA GLU A 192 -1.94 -7.35 -12.20
C GLU A 192 -1.18 -6.24 -12.94
N ILE A 193 -0.86 -5.13 -12.26
CA ILE A 193 -0.04 -4.07 -12.83
C ILE A 193 1.39 -4.57 -13.08
N MET A 194 1.98 -5.33 -12.14
CA MET A 194 3.33 -5.86 -12.30
C MET A 194 3.46 -6.80 -13.51
N ILE A 195 2.49 -7.69 -13.71
CA ILE A 195 2.46 -8.61 -14.84
C ILE A 195 2.44 -7.83 -16.16
N ARG A 196 1.59 -6.79 -16.25
CA ARG A 196 1.48 -5.95 -17.44
C ARG A 196 2.72 -5.12 -17.71
N ASP A 197 3.26 -4.46 -16.69
CA ASP A 197 4.46 -3.61 -16.78
C ASP A 197 5.69 -4.41 -17.29
N HIS A 198 5.69 -5.74 -17.11
CA HIS A 198 6.79 -6.63 -17.46
C HIS A 198 6.49 -7.65 -18.56
N ASN A 199 5.31 -7.57 -19.21
CA ASN A 199 4.82 -8.48 -20.24
C ASN A 199 4.90 -9.97 -19.81
N LEU A 200 4.30 -10.30 -18.67
CA LEU A 200 4.35 -11.63 -18.07
C LEU A 200 2.99 -12.37 -18.11
N GLU A 201 2.04 -11.91 -18.92
CA GLU A 201 0.66 -12.44 -18.97
C GLU A 201 0.61 -13.91 -19.39
N GLU A 202 1.55 -14.34 -20.23
CA GLU A 202 1.65 -15.72 -20.73
C GLU A 202 2.45 -16.64 -19.80
N GLU A 203 3.08 -16.09 -18.74
CA GLU A 203 3.87 -16.89 -17.82
C GLU A 203 2.98 -17.71 -16.88
N SER A 204 3.36 -18.99 -16.67
CA SER A 204 2.64 -19.84 -15.72
C SER A 204 2.75 -19.28 -14.29
N LEU A 205 1.62 -19.25 -13.56
CA LEU A 205 1.58 -18.82 -12.15
C LEU A 205 2.54 -19.60 -11.25
N SER A 206 2.85 -20.86 -11.59
CA SER A 206 3.84 -21.70 -10.89
C SER A 206 5.28 -21.17 -10.94
N LYS A 207 5.57 -20.18 -11.79
CA LYS A 207 6.88 -19.51 -11.85
C LYS A 207 7.03 -18.36 -10.85
N PHE A 208 5.93 -17.96 -10.19
CA PHE A 208 5.89 -16.86 -9.24
C PHE A 208 5.86 -17.38 -7.82
N LEU A 209 6.65 -16.74 -6.95
CA LEU A 209 6.71 -17.05 -5.53
C LEU A 209 6.62 -15.73 -4.76
N MET A 210 5.57 -15.56 -3.96
CA MET A 210 5.48 -14.46 -3.00
C MET A 210 6.24 -14.83 -1.72
N ILE A 211 7.12 -13.94 -1.28
CA ILE A 211 7.91 -14.14 -0.07
C ILE A 211 7.61 -12.98 0.89
N GLY A 212 7.22 -13.30 2.11
CA GLY A 212 6.89 -12.29 3.11
C GLY A 212 6.74 -12.88 4.52
N ASP A 213 6.44 -12.02 5.49
CA ASP A 213 6.44 -12.36 6.90
C ASP A 213 5.06 -12.23 7.56
N ASN A 214 4.05 -11.79 6.81
CA ASN A 214 2.70 -11.59 7.32
C ASN A 214 1.67 -12.44 6.56
N LEU A 215 0.97 -13.32 7.27
CA LEU A 215 -0.04 -14.21 6.69
C LEU A 215 -1.20 -13.45 6.04
N LEU A 216 -1.71 -12.43 6.72
CA LEU A 216 -2.92 -11.68 6.30
C LEU A 216 -2.66 -10.70 5.15
N THR A 217 -1.40 -10.41 4.85
CA THR A 217 -1.04 -9.52 3.75
C THR A 217 -0.21 -10.23 2.70
N ASP A 218 0.96 -10.77 3.02
CA ASP A 218 1.87 -11.35 2.03
C ASP A 218 1.41 -12.70 1.53
N VAL A 219 1.09 -13.62 2.44
CA VAL A 219 0.64 -14.97 2.05
C VAL A 219 -0.74 -14.89 1.41
N LEU A 220 -1.66 -14.15 2.02
CA LEU A 220 -2.99 -13.96 1.45
C LEU A 220 -2.94 -13.25 0.09
N PHE A 221 -2.02 -12.31 -0.12
CA PHE A 221 -1.77 -11.72 -1.45
C PHE A 221 -1.40 -12.81 -2.47
N GLY A 222 -0.43 -13.67 -2.14
CA GLY A 222 -0.02 -14.74 -3.05
C GLY A 222 -1.13 -15.76 -3.30
N ASN A 223 -1.90 -16.13 -2.27
CA ASN A 223 -3.08 -16.98 -2.41
C ASN A 223 -4.14 -16.34 -3.33
N ASN A 224 -4.44 -15.05 -3.15
CA ASN A 224 -5.39 -14.31 -3.98
C ASN A 224 -4.92 -14.19 -5.44
N CYS A 225 -3.61 -14.12 -5.67
CA CYS A 225 -3.02 -14.12 -7.01
C CYS A 225 -2.90 -15.53 -7.62
N GLY A 226 -3.13 -16.60 -6.83
CA GLY A 226 -2.98 -17.98 -7.27
C GLY A 226 -1.52 -18.40 -7.48
N ILE A 227 -0.57 -17.77 -6.79
CA ILE A 227 0.87 -18.04 -6.88
C ILE A 227 1.38 -18.72 -5.60
N ASP A 228 2.53 -19.38 -5.69
CA ASP A 228 3.14 -20.01 -4.53
C ASP A 228 3.56 -18.96 -3.50
N THR A 229 3.57 -19.37 -2.23
CA THR A 229 3.92 -18.48 -1.11
C THR A 229 4.94 -19.13 -0.19
N LEU A 230 5.91 -18.32 0.26
CA LEU A 230 6.87 -18.67 1.30
C LEU A 230 6.74 -17.66 2.43
N VAL A 231 6.27 -18.11 3.59
CA VAL A 231 6.30 -17.29 4.81
C VAL A 231 7.63 -17.43 5.52
N VAL A 232 8.22 -16.30 5.91
CA VAL A 232 9.44 -16.25 6.73
C VAL A 232 9.12 -15.85 8.17
N LEU A 233 9.72 -16.56 9.12
CA LEU A 233 9.33 -16.48 10.54
C LEU A 233 10.11 -15.43 11.37
N SER A 234 10.91 -14.61 10.69
CA SER A 234 11.76 -13.59 11.31
C SER A 234 11.07 -12.23 11.52
N GLY A 235 9.79 -12.11 11.17
CA GLY A 235 9.04 -10.85 11.16
C GLY A 235 7.72 -10.93 11.94
N ASN A 236 6.62 -10.46 11.34
CA ASN A 236 5.30 -10.38 11.97
C ASN A 236 4.70 -11.75 12.34
N THR A 237 5.08 -12.80 11.61
CA THR A 237 4.74 -14.19 11.94
C THR A 237 5.94 -14.80 12.64
N SER A 238 5.84 -15.06 13.94
CA SER A 238 6.86 -15.79 14.67
C SER A 238 6.68 -17.30 14.52
N GLU A 239 7.71 -18.07 14.81
CA GLU A 239 7.63 -19.55 14.86
C GLU A 239 6.55 -20.04 15.84
N SER A 240 6.47 -19.43 17.02
CA SER A 240 5.40 -19.74 18.00
C SER A 240 4.00 -19.50 17.45
N LYS A 241 3.81 -18.39 16.71
CA LYS A 241 2.53 -18.05 16.08
C LYS A 241 2.22 -19.01 14.93
N ALA A 242 3.22 -19.38 14.14
CA ALA A 242 3.09 -20.38 13.08
C ALA A 242 2.71 -21.76 13.62
N ILE A 243 3.33 -22.23 14.71
CA ILE A 243 2.97 -23.48 15.38
C ILE A 243 1.51 -23.44 15.84
N ASP A 244 1.10 -22.39 16.54
CA ASP A 244 -0.28 -22.27 17.03
C ASP A 244 -1.29 -22.23 15.88
N MET A 245 -0.99 -21.48 14.82
CA MET A 245 -1.89 -21.31 13.68
C MET A 245 -1.94 -22.54 12.77
N PHE A 246 -0.81 -23.20 12.49
CA PHE A 246 -0.75 -24.28 11.51
C PHE A 246 -1.03 -25.67 12.09
N ILE A 247 -0.74 -25.88 13.39
CA ILE A 247 -0.89 -27.18 14.03
C ILE A 247 -2.13 -27.21 14.92
N ASN A 248 -2.36 -26.15 15.71
CA ASN A 248 -3.41 -26.16 16.73
C ASN A 248 -4.74 -25.59 16.21
N LYS A 249 -4.72 -24.82 15.13
CA LYS A 249 -5.91 -24.20 14.54
C LYS A 249 -6.10 -24.69 13.11
N ASN A 250 -7.34 -25.00 12.75
CA ASN A 250 -7.71 -25.23 11.36
C ASN A 250 -7.82 -23.87 10.68
N MET A 251 -6.75 -23.43 10.00
CA MET A 251 -6.78 -22.17 9.27
C MET A 251 -7.80 -22.21 8.13
N SER A 252 -8.52 -21.11 7.99
CA SER A 252 -9.36 -20.84 6.83
C SER A 252 -8.53 -20.26 5.68
N LYS A 253 -9.07 -20.33 4.45
CA LYS A 253 -8.44 -19.70 3.29
C LYS A 253 -8.33 -18.17 3.44
N GLU A 254 -9.16 -17.55 4.26
CA GLU A 254 -9.17 -16.12 4.50
C GLU A 254 -8.01 -15.65 5.40
N GLU A 255 -7.32 -16.59 6.05
CA GLU A 255 -6.21 -16.29 6.97
C GLU A 255 -4.82 -16.39 6.31
N GLY A 256 -4.77 -16.77 5.03
CA GLY A 256 -3.53 -16.97 4.28
C GLY A 256 -2.84 -18.30 4.61
N ILE A 257 -2.86 -19.25 3.69
CA ILE A 257 -2.25 -20.57 3.86
C ILE A 257 -0.95 -20.62 3.04
N PRO A 258 0.22 -20.73 3.69
CA PRO A 258 1.48 -20.73 2.97
C PRO A 258 1.72 -22.05 2.20
N THR A 259 2.33 -21.98 1.01
CA THR A 259 2.85 -23.18 0.32
C THR A 259 4.06 -23.73 1.05
N TYR A 260 4.94 -22.83 1.51
CA TYR A 260 6.19 -23.13 2.17
C TYR A 260 6.41 -22.26 3.41
N VAL A 261 7.15 -22.79 4.37
CA VAL A 261 7.54 -22.09 5.61
C VAL A 261 9.06 -22.16 5.76
N SER A 262 9.70 -21.02 6.07
CA SER A 262 11.14 -20.98 6.37
C SER A 262 11.40 -20.10 7.60
N PRO A 263 12.36 -20.45 8.48
CA PRO A 263 12.72 -19.58 9.61
C PRO A 263 13.26 -18.20 9.16
N TYR A 264 13.96 -18.14 8.03
CA TYR A 264 14.59 -16.92 7.52
C TYR A 264 14.63 -16.87 5.99
N PHE A 265 14.85 -15.66 5.45
CA PHE A 265 15.11 -15.46 4.03
C PHE A 265 16.63 -15.38 3.77
N GLY A 266 17.18 -16.35 3.03
CA GLY A 266 18.63 -16.44 2.75
C GLY A 266 19.35 -17.45 3.65
N PHE A 267 20.67 -17.30 3.79
CA PHE A 267 21.48 -18.12 4.71
C PHE A 267 21.70 -17.35 6.01
N SER A 268 21.50 -17.99 7.17
CA SER A 268 21.91 -17.38 8.43
C SER A 268 23.44 -17.24 8.45
N SER A 269 23.95 -16.11 8.94
CA SER A 269 25.39 -15.92 9.17
C SER A 269 25.96 -16.91 10.21
N GLN A 270 25.11 -17.70 10.87
CA GLN A 270 25.52 -18.72 11.82
C GLN A 270 25.92 -20.05 11.14
N ASN A 271 25.69 -20.21 9.83
CA ASN A 271 26.04 -21.42 9.06
C ASN A 271 27.19 -21.20 8.05
N LEU A 272 27.93 -20.10 8.17
CA LEU A 272 29.09 -19.78 7.31
C LEU A 272 30.43 -19.83 8.05
N SER A 273 30.50 -20.56 9.16
CA SER A 273 31.74 -20.92 9.85
C SER A 273 32.19 -22.33 9.52
#